data_AF-A0AAZ3QA27-F1
#
_entry.id   AF-A0AAZ3QA27-F1
#
_cell.length_a   1.000
_cell.length_b   1.000
_cell.length_c   1.000
_cell.angle_alpha   90.00
_cell.angle_beta   90.00
_cell.angle_gamma   90.00
#
_symmetry.space_group_name_H-M   'P 1'
#
loop_
_entity.id
_entity.type
_entity.pdbx_description
1 polymer ?
#
loop_
_entity_poly.entity_id
_entity_poly.type
_entity_poly.pdbx_seq_one_letter_code
_entity_poly.pdbx_strand_id
1 'polypeptide(L)'
;MSYRSGRRRALSPRDECTLLRKVQINPRTTAMDLVKMLEETGTKVSISTVKQVLYRHNLKGRSARKKPLLQTNIKKPDYGLQLHMGTKMVLFGEMSSGLMKQK
;
A
#
# COMPACT_ATOMS: atom_id res chain seq x y z
N MET A 1 -12.58 44.74 -4.27
CA MET A 1 -11.40 43.86 -4.19
C MET A 1 -11.40 42.94 -5.41
N SER A 2 -10.51 43.14 -6.38
CA SER A 2 -10.45 42.31 -7.59
C SER A 2 -9.44 41.17 -7.41
N TYR A 3 -9.92 39.93 -7.56
CA TYR A 3 -9.09 38.73 -7.49
C TYR A 3 -8.17 38.65 -8.72
N ARG A 4 -6.84 38.67 -8.50
CA ARG A 4 -5.84 38.50 -9.56
C ARG A 4 -5.33 37.06 -9.52
N SER A 5 -5.64 36.27 -10.55
CA SER A 5 -5.11 34.92 -10.69
C SER A 5 -3.68 34.96 -11.27
N GLY A 6 -2.79 34.13 -10.71
CA GLY A 6 -1.42 34.00 -11.19
C GLY A 6 -1.28 33.15 -12.45
N ARG A 7 -0.04 32.93 -12.89
CA ARG A 7 0.28 32.04 -14.01
C ARG A 7 -0.22 30.61 -13.71
N ARG A 8 -0.85 29.98 -14.71
CA ARG A 8 -1.29 28.58 -14.61
C ARG A 8 -0.09 27.65 -14.43
N ARG A 9 -0.28 26.57 -13.67
CA ARG A 9 0.72 25.51 -13.50
C ARG A 9 0.96 24.81 -14.83
N ALA A 10 2.20 24.40 -15.07
CA ALA A 10 2.59 23.69 -16.30
C ALA A 10 2.06 22.24 -16.33
N LEU A 11 1.92 21.61 -15.16
CA LEU A 11 1.35 20.27 -15.00
C LEU A 11 -0.11 20.35 -14.57
N SER A 12 -0.94 19.48 -15.13
CA SER A 12 -2.31 19.31 -14.65
C SER A 12 -2.30 18.62 -13.27
N PRO A 13 -3.34 18.83 -12.44
CA PRO A 13 -3.45 18.12 -11.16
C PRO A 13 -3.49 16.59 -11.31
N ARG A 14 -3.99 16.09 -12.45
CA ARG A 14 -4.06 14.64 -12.74
C ARG A 14 -2.68 14.06 -13.01
N ASP A 15 -1.88 14.76 -13.81
CA ASP A 15 -0.52 14.32 -14.16
C ASP A 15 0.38 14.38 -12.93
N GLU A 16 0.22 15.44 -12.12
CA GLU A 16 0.91 15.59 -10.84
C GLU A 16 0.59 14.42 -9.90
N CYS A 17 -0.69 14.06 -9.70
CA CYS A 17 -1.08 12.91 -8.87
C CYS A 17 -0.54 11.58 -9.41
N THR A 18 -0.59 11.37 -10.72
CA THR A 18 -0.11 10.13 -11.36
C THR A 18 1.39 9.95 -11.18
N LEU A 19 2.14 11.05 -11.32
CA LEU A 19 3.57 11.12 -11.07
C LEU A 19 3.89 10.74 -9.62
N LEU A 20 3.23 11.39 -8.65
CA LEU A 20 3.45 11.15 -7.22
C LEU A 20 3.15 9.69 -6.83
N ARG A 21 2.06 9.14 -7.36
CA ARG A 21 1.68 7.75 -7.12
C ARG A 21 2.76 6.77 -7.60
N LYS A 22 3.33 7.00 -8.78
CA LYS A 22 4.40 6.14 -9.31
C LYS A 22 5.68 6.20 -8.47
N VAL A 23 6.07 7.39 -8.00
CA VAL A 23 7.23 7.55 -7.11
C VAL A 23 7.00 6.86 -5.76
N GLN A 24 5.77 6.87 -5.25
CA GLN A 24 5.43 6.16 -4.01
C GLN A 24 5.49 4.65 -4.16
N ILE A 25 4.99 4.11 -5.28
CA ILE A 25 5.02 2.67 -5.57
C ILE A 25 6.46 2.21 -5.82
N ASN A 26 7.20 2.95 -6.64
CA ASN A 26 8.55 2.58 -7.07
C ASN A 26 9.54 3.69 -6.68
N PRO A 27 10.17 3.64 -5.49
CA PRO A 27 11.10 4.69 -5.05
C PRO A 27 12.39 4.77 -5.87
N ARG A 28 12.60 3.87 -6.84
CA ARG A 28 13.74 3.88 -7.77
C ARG A 28 13.50 4.72 -9.02
N THR A 29 12.27 5.20 -9.26
CA THR A 29 11.96 6.02 -10.43
C THR A 29 12.72 7.34 -10.38
N THR A 30 13.45 7.65 -11.44
CA THR A 30 14.20 8.90 -11.56
C THR A 30 13.36 10.01 -12.16
N ALA A 31 13.81 11.27 -12.02
CA ALA A 31 13.13 12.40 -12.66
C ALA A 31 13.11 12.29 -14.20
N MET A 32 14.09 11.62 -14.81
CA MET A 32 14.13 11.41 -16.26
C MET A 32 13.06 10.40 -16.70
N ASP A 33 12.89 9.31 -15.96
CA ASP A 33 11.84 8.32 -16.24
C ASP A 33 10.45 8.96 -16.19
N LEU A 34 10.24 9.85 -15.22
CA LEU A 34 8.98 10.58 -15.08
C LEU A 34 8.73 11.55 -16.24
N VAL A 35 9.77 12.22 -16.75
CA VAL A 35 9.64 13.07 -17.95
C VAL A 35 9.26 12.22 -19.15
N LYS A 36 9.94 11.09 -19.38
CA LYS A 36 9.63 10.19 -20.49
C LYS A 36 8.17 9.71 -20.48
N MET A 37 7.66 9.31 -19.32
CA MET A 37 6.24 8.93 -19.19
C MET A 37 5.27 10.09 -19.48
N LEU A 38 5.62 11.31 -19.08
CA LEU A 38 4.80 12.49 -19.35
C LEU A 38 4.81 12.81 -20.85
N GLU A 39 5.95 12.62 -21.52
CA GLU A 39 6.06 12.76 -22.98
C GLU A 39 5.21 11.71 -23.71
N GLU A 40 5.20 10.46 -23.25
CA GLU A 40 4.32 9.39 -23.76
C GLU A 40 2.83 9.74 -23.61
N THR A 41 2.48 10.50 -22.57
CA THR A 41 1.11 10.98 -22.33
C THR A 41 0.79 12.24 -23.15
N GLY A 42 1.77 12.83 -23.85
CA GLY A 42 1.63 14.05 -24.66
C GLY A 42 1.94 15.35 -23.91
N THR A 43 2.33 15.28 -22.64
CA THR A 43 2.71 16.45 -21.83
C THR A 43 4.21 16.69 -21.86
N LYS A 44 4.64 17.74 -22.58
CA LYS A 44 6.04 18.16 -22.62
C LYS A 44 6.39 19.01 -21.40
N VAL A 45 7.21 18.47 -20.51
CA VAL A 45 7.57 19.11 -19.23
C VAL A 45 9.07 19.02 -19.00
N SER A 46 9.69 20.10 -18.52
CA SER A 46 11.12 20.10 -18.21
C SER A 46 11.45 19.28 -16.95
N ILE A 47 12.67 18.75 -16.90
CA ILE A 47 13.20 18.03 -15.72
C ILE A 47 13.13 18.89 -14.44
N SER A 48 13.38 20.20 -14.56
CA SER A 48 13.31 21.12 -13.41
C SER A 48 11.90 21.24 -12.85
N THR A 49 10.87 21.23 -13.70
CA THR A 49 9.47 21.25 -13.27
C THR A 49 9.11 19.99 -12.50
N VAL A 50 9.53 18.82 -12.99
CA VAL A 50 9.35 17.54 -12.28
C VAL A 50 10.07 17.56 -10.94
N LYS A 51 11.33 18.02 -10.89
CA LYS A 51 12.07 18.17 -9.64
C LYS A 51 11.32 19.07 -8.66
N GLN A 52 10.84 20.25 -9.08
CA GLN A 52 10.09 21.16 -8.23
C GLN A 52 8.83 20.52 -7.63
N VAL A 53 8.08 19.74 -8.41
CA VAL A 53 6.93 18.97 -7.91
C VAL A 53 7.38 18.00 -6.81
N LEU A 54 8.43 17.22 -7.05
CA LEU A 54 8.96 16.29 -6.05
C LEU A 54 9.46 17.00 -4.78
N TYR A 55 10.05 18.19 -4.92
CA TYR A 55 10.48 19.03 -3.79
C TYR A 55 9.30 19.50 -2.94
N ARG A 56 8.21 19.97 -3.57
CA ARG A 56 7.00 20.45 -2.87
C ARG A 56 6.32 19.36 -2.06
N HIS A 57 6.36 18.12 -2.55
CA HIS A 57 5.75 16.95 -1.89
C HIS A 57 6.74 16.18 -1.01
N ASN A 58 7.93 16.75 -0.73
CA ASN A 58 8.96 16.14 0.12
C ASN A 58 9.42 14.73 -0.34
N LEU A 59 9.27 14.42 -1.64
CA LEU A 59 9.70 13.15 -2.23
C LEU A 59 11.15 13.21 -2.75
N LYS A 60 11.87 14.28 -2.45
CA LYS A 60 13.31 14.40 -2.75
C LYS A 60 14.11 13.35 -1.98
N GLY A 61 15.10 12.75 -2.63
CA GLY A 61 16.04 11.83 -1.97
C GLY A 61 15.40 10.54 -1.44
N ARG A 62 14.25 10.12 -2.00
CA ARG A 62 13.68 8.81 -1.67
C ARG A 62 14.67 7.73 -2.09
N SER A 63 15.01 6.88 -1.12
CA SER A 63 15.80 5.67 -1.34
C SER A 63 14.91 4.45 -1.16
N ALA A 64 15.14 3.41 -1.94
CA ALA A 64 14.43 2.16 -1.82
C ALA A 64 14.75 1.51 -0.46
N ARG A 65 13.72 1.24 0.34
CA ARG A 65 13.86 0.54 1.62
C ARG A 65 13.29 -0.87 1.52
N LYS A 66 14.00 -1.87 2.05
CA LYS A 66 13.45 -3.22 2.21
C LYS A 66 12.33 -3.15 3.25
N LYS A 67 11.17 -3.72 2.93
CA LYS A 67 10.11 -3.91 3.93
C LYS A 67 10.65 -4.83 5.03
N PRO A 68 10.48 -4.51 6.33
CA PRO A 68 10.87 -5.44 7.38
C PRO A 68 10.12 -6.76 7.18
N LEU A 69 10.85 -7.86 7.30
CA LEU A 69 10.25 -9.19 7.26
C LEU A 69 9.31 -9.32 8.47
N LEU A 70 8.13 -9.91 8.25
CA LEU A 70 7.24 -10.24 9.36
C LEU A 70 7.97 -11.26 10.24
N GLN A 71 8.15 -10.95 11.52
CA GLN A 71 8.68 -11.93 12.46
C GLN A 71 7.63 -13.01 12.67
N THR A 72 7.96 -14.26 12.30
CA THR A 72 7.09 -15.44 12.47
C THR A 72 6.99 -15.90 13.93
N ASN A 73 7.60 -15.18 14.88
CA ASN A 73 7.69 -15.58 16.28
C ASN A 73 6.45 -15.18 17.09
N ILE A 74 5.27 -15.24 16.46
CA ILE A 74 4.00 -15.26 17.18
C ILE A 74 3.85 -16.70 17.67
N LYS A 75 4.10 -16.92 18.96
CA LYS A 75 3.86 -18.20 19.62
C LYS A 75 2.39 -18.57 19.36
N LYS A 76 2.15 -19.67 18.65
CA LYS A 76 0.79 -20.19 18.50
C LYS A 76 0.25 -20.46 19.90
N PRO A 77 -0.95 -19.97 20.27
CA PRO A 77 -1.53 -20.32 21.55
C PRO A 77 -1.66 -21.85 21.63
N ASP A 78 -1.11 -22.43 22.69
CA ASP A 78 -1.19 -23.86 22.97
C ASP A 78 -2.61 -24.16 23.48
N TYR A 79 -3.47 -24.66 22.61
CA TYR A 79 -4.83 -25.08 22.96
C TYR A 79 -4.86 -26.37 23.80
N GLY A 80 -3.71 -26.99 24.10
CA GLY A 80 -3.61 -28.28 24.80
C GLY A 80 -3.88 -28.24 26.31
N LEU A 81 -3.90 -27.07 26.94
CA LEU A 81 -4.03 -26.96 28.40
C LEU A 81 -5.48 -26.86 28.92
N GLN A 82 -6.48 -26.82 28.04
CA GLN A 82 -7.89 -26.67 28.46
C GLN A 82 -8.58 -27.97 28.87
N LEU A 83 -8.01 -29.15 28.60
CA LEU A 83 -8.66 -30.43 28.91
C LEU A 83 -8.44 -30.96 30.33
N HIS A 84 -7.59 -30.31 31.13
CA HIS A 84 -7.21 -30.77 32.48
C HIS A 84 -7.86 -29.94 33.61
N MET A 85 -8.30 -28.70 33.35
CA MET A 85 -8.98 -27.88 34.35
C MET A 85 -10.45 -27.76 34.00
N GLY A 86 -11.24 -28.69 34.56
CA GLY A 86 -12.68 -28.79 34.36
C GLY A 86 -13.39 -27.44 34.38
N THR A 87 -13.82 -26.98 33.21
CA THR A 87 -14.78 -25.89 33.07
C THR A 87 -15.73 -26.27 31.96
N LYS A 88 -16.96 -26.61 32.36
CA LYS A 88 -18.09 -27.00 31.53
C LYS A 88 -18.53 -25.80 30.69
N MET A 89 -18.33 -25.82 29.38
CA MET A 89 -18.96 -24.84 28.47
C MET A 89 -19.65 -25.59 27.32
N VAL A 90 -20.96 -25.39 27.30
CA VAL A 90 -21.99 -25.99 26.45
C VAL A 90 -21.64 -25.83 24.96
N LEU A 91 -21.36 -26.93 24.27
CA LEU A 91 -21.28 -26.97 22.80
C LEU A 91 -22.63 -27.41 22.26
N PHE A 92 -23.36 -26.41 21.78
CA PHE A 92 -24.52 -26.49 20.92
C PHE A 92 -24.29 -27.49 19.78
N GLY A 93 -25.22 -28.42 19.58
CA GLY A 93 -25.31 -29.22 18.35
C GLY A 93 -25.11 -30.71 18.54
N GLU A 94 -26.11 -31.36 19.14
CA GLU A 94 -26.38 -32.77 18.88
C GLU A 94 -26.56 -32.97 17.37
N MET A 95 -25.71 -33.75 16.72
CA MET A 95 -26.08 -34.45 15.49
C MET A 95 -25.60 -35.88 15.57
N SER A 96 -26.50 -36.72 16.08
CA SER A 96 -26.49 -38.17 16.01
C SER A 96 -26.30 -38.62 14.56
N SER A 97 -25.25 -39.39 14.29
CA SER A 97 -25.24 -40.33 13.15
C SER A 97 -25.00 -41.73 13.69
N GLY A 98 -26.10 -42.45 13.86
CA GLY A 98 -26.14 -43.82 14.35
C GLY A 98 -25.43 -44.78 13.40
N LEU A 99 -24.69 -45.70 14.01
CA LEU A 99 -24.00 -46.86 13.42
C LEU A 99 -24.96 -47.74 12.58
N MET A 100 -24.60 -48.03 11.34
CA MET A 100 -25.05 -49.26 10.66
C MET A 100 -23.90 -50.27 10.69
N LYS A 101 -24.03 -51.32 11.51
CA LYS A 101 -23.20 -52.53 11.45
C LYS A 101 -23.80 -53.50 10.42
N GLN A 102 -22.98 -53.99 9.49
CA GLN A 102 -23.33 -55.12 8.63
C GLN A 102 -23.08 -56.44 9.36
N LYS A 103 -23.92 -57.43 9.05
CA LYS A 103 -23.99 -58.77 9.63
C LYS A 103 -23.14 -59.74 8.81
#